data_AF-A0A496WJV8-F1
#
_entry.id   AF-A0A496WJV8-F1
#
_cell.length_a   1.000
_cell.length_b   1.000
_cell.length_c   1.000
_cell.angle_alpha   90.00
_cell.angle_beta   90.00
_cell.angle_gamma   90.00
#
_symmetry.space_group_name_H-M   'P 1'
#
loop_
_entity.id
_entity.type
_entity.pdbx_description
1 polymer ?
#
loop_
_entity_poly.entity_id
_entity_poly.type
_entity_poly.pdbx_seq_one_letter_code
_entity_poly.pdbx_strand_id
1 'polypeptide(L)'
;MAGHSKWANIKHRKAAQDAKRGKVFTKLIRELVVAAKMGGGNPEDNPRLRAAVDKALGANMKRDTIDKAIQRGAGDTDGENYEEVTYEGYGINGVAVLVECLTDNRNRTVSDVRHGFTKRGGNLGTDGSVAYLFTRTGQISYPVGSDEDQIMEAALEAGADDVVVNNDGSIDVLTAWEDFLSAKDALIAAGFEPDSAEVTMVASTTVVLDKDGAEKIIALVDNMEDLDDVQNVYTNADIPDDVLAELG
;
A
#
# COMPACT_ATOMS: atom_id res chain seq x y z
N MET A 1 -12.20 -7.48 16.11
CA MET A 1 -12.32 -6.01 16.02
C MET A 1 -12.07 -5.67 14.58
N ALA A 2 -13.13 -5.35 13.84
CA ALA A 2 -13.09 -5.11 12.41
C ALA A 2 -12.36 -3.79 12.16
N GLY A 3 -11.19 -3.85 11.51
CA GLY A 3 -10.53 -2.66 10.98
C GLY A 3 -11.38 -2.14 9.84
N HIS A 4 -11.88 -0.92 9.96
CA HIS A 4 -12.78 -0.35 8.97
C HIS A 4 -12.14 -0.34 7.58
N SER A 5 -13.00 -0.64 6.61
CA SER A 5 -12.65 -1.03 5.26
C SER A 5 -11.75 0.01 4.58
N LYS A 6 -10.68 -0.50 4.00
CA LYS A 6 -9.85 0.14 2.97
C LYS A 6 -10.71 0.87 1.91
N TRP A 7 -11.94 0.40 1.67
CA TRP A 7 -12.91 0.94 0.72
C TRP A 7 -13.33 2.39 0.98
N ALA A 8 -13.63 2.75 2.23
CA ALA A 8 -14.03 4.12 2.56
C ALA A 8 -12.84 5.11 2.42
N ASN A 9 -11.63 4.64 2.72
CA ASN A 9 -10.37 5.36 2.51
C ASN A 9 -9.95 5.51 1.04
N ILE A 10 -10.46 4.67 0.13
CA ILE A 10 -10.17 4.72 -1.31
C ILE A 10 -11.14 5.65 -2.06
N LYS A 11 -12.42 5.71 -1.66
CA LYS A 11 -13.46 6.44 -2.41
C LYS A 11 -13.20 7.95 -2.51
N HIS A 12 -12.69 8.60 -1.45
CA HIS A 12 -12.33 10.03 -1.49
C HIS A 12 -11.02 10.31 -2.25
N ARG A 13 -10.12 9.32 -2.41
CA ARG A 13 -8.87 9.48 -3.16
C ARG A 13 -9.05 9.47 -4.69
N LYS A 14 -10.14 8.90 -5.21
CA LYS A 14 -10.34 8.67 -6.65
C LYS A 14 -10.45 9.98 -7.46
N ALA A 15 -10.92 11.09 -6.87
CA ALA A 15 -10.99 12.39 -7.54
C ALA A 15 -9.62 13.13 -7.57
N ALA A 16 -8.75 12.90 -6.58
CA ALA A 16 -7.39 13.44 -6.54
C ALA A 16 -6.39 12.64 -7.41
N GLN A 17 -6.72 11.38 -7.73
CA GLN A 17 -5.84 10.46 -8.46
C GLN A 17 -5.52 10.91 -9.89
N ASP A 18 -6.42 11.59 -10.61
CA ASP A 18 -6.11 12.07 -11.97
C ASP A 18 -5.06 13.20 -11.96
N ALA A 19 -5.11 14.09 -10.95
CA ALA A 19 -4.08 15.12 -10.75
C ALA A 19 -2.74 14.51 -10.29
N LYS A 20 -2.78 13.36 -9.60
CA LYS A 20 -1.61 12.63 -9.08
C LYS A 20 -1.09 11.53 -10.01
N ARG A 21 -1.72 11.28 -11.18
CA ARG A 21 -1.35 10.17 -12.09
C ARG A 21 0.11 10.21 -12.54
N GLY A 22 0.66 11.41 -12.76
CA GLY A 22 2.08 11.60 -13.06
C GLY A 22 2.98 11.09 -11.94
N LYS A 23 2.65 11.39 -10.68
CA LYS A 23 3.40 10.92 -9.50
C LYS A 23 3.30 9.41 -9.34
N VAL A 24 2.11 8.84 -9.54
CA VAL A 24 1.91 7.38 -9.51
C VAL A 24 2.81 6.68 -10.53
N PHE A 25 2.88 7.21 -11.76
CA PHE A 25 3.77 6.66 -12.80
C PHE A 25 5.24 6.76 -12.40
N THR A 26 5.68 7.90 -11.86
CA THR A 26 7.06 8.07 -11.37
C THR A 26 7.41 7.06 -10.29
N LYS A 27 6.51 6.83 -9.32
CA LYS A 27 6.72 5.84 -8.24
C LYS A 27 6.80 4.42 -8.79
N LEU A 28 5.85 4.03 -9.64
CA LEU A 28 5.86 2.72 -10.30
C LEU A 28 7.13 2.49 -11.13
N ILE A 29 7.61 3.52 -11.83
CA ILE A 29 8.87 3.43 -12.59
C ILE A 29 10.05 3.17 -11.66
N ARG A 30 10.14 3.83 -10.49
CA ARG A 30 11.21 3.56 -9.51
C ARG A 30 11.12 2.14 -8.96
N GLU A 31 9.93 1.68 -8.60
CA GLU A 31 9.74 0.32 -8.10
C GLU A 31 10.12 -0.74 -9.15
N LEU A 32 9.75 -0.56 -10.41
CA LEU A 32 10.16 -1.46 -11.51
C LEU A 32 11.68 -1.52 -11.68
N VAL A 33 12.36 -0.37 -11.60
CA VAL A 33 13.83 -0.28 -11.70
C VAL A 33 14.49 -1.00 -10.52
N VAL A 34 14.04 -0.74 -9.29
CA VAL A 34 14.63 -1.33 -8.08
C VAL A 34 14.38 -2.84 -8.02
N ALA A 35 13.15 -3.28 -8.31
CA ALA A 35 12.81 -4.69 -8.35
C ALA A 35 13.65 -5.45 -9.39
N ALA A 36 13.83 -4.90 -10.59
CA ALA A 36 14.67 -5.49 -11.64
C ALA A 36 16.17 -5.51 -11.27
N LYS A 37 16.66 -4.46 -10.58
CA LYS A 37 18.05 -4.39 -10.09
C LYS A 37 18.34 -5.44 -9.01
N MET A 38 17.38 -5.72 -8.13
CA MET A 38 17.56 -6.66 -7.01
C MET A 38 17.38 -8.12 -7.39
N GLY A 39 16.36 -8.44 -8.20
CA GLY A 39 15.97 -9.83 -8.50
C GLY A 39 16.14 -10.23 -9.96
N GLY A 40 16.73 -9.36 -10.79
CA GLY A 40 16.88 -9.58 -12.23
C GLY A 40 15.66 -9.10 -13.04
N GLY A 41 15.89 -8.86 -14.32
CA GLY A 41 14.90 -8.25 -15.23
C GLY A 41 13.81 -9.18 -15.77
N ASN A 42 13.74 -10.44 -15.34
CA ASN A 42 12.70 -11.38 -15.76
C ASN A 42 11.59 -11.45 -14.70
N PRO A 43 10.36 -10.94 -14.96
CA PRO A 43 9.24 -11.05 -14.01
C PRO A 43 8.84 -12.49 -13.69
N GLU A 44 9.19 -13.45 -14.55
CA GLU A 44 8.88 -14.86 -14.26
C GLU A 44 9.68 -15.39 -13.07
N ASP A 45 10.94 -14.97 -12.95
CA ASP A 45 11.88 -15.43 -11.92
C ASP A 45 11.98 -14.45 -10.74
N ASN A 46 11.25 -13.33 -10.78
CA ASN A 46 11.31 -12.25 -9.82
C ASN A 46 9.90 -11.84 -9.36
N PRO A 47 9.38 -12.43 -8.25
CA PRO A 47 8.02 -12.17 -7.76
C PRO A 47 7.74 -10.69 -7.46
N ARG A 48 8.74 -9.96 -6.94
CA ARG A 48 8.61 -8.52 -6.67
C ARG A 48 8.42 -7.74 -7.97
N LEU A 49 9.22 -8.05 -8.99
CA LEU A 49 9.08 -7.42 -10.30
C LEU A 49 7.73 -7.77 -10.94
N ARG A 50 7.27 -9.01 -10.81
CA ARG A 50 5.94 -9.43 -11.28
C ARG A 50 4.82 -8.59 -10.65
N ALA A 51 4.83 -8.45 -9.33
CA ALA A 51 3.86 -7.60 -8.62
C ALA A 51 3.93 -6.13 -9.07
N ALA A 52 5.12 -5.59 -9.30
CA ALA A 52 5.31 -4.23 -9.80
C ALA A 52 4.77 -4.05 -11.24
N VAL A 53 4.95 -5.05 -12.10
CA VAL A 53 4.40 -5.06 -13.48
C VAL A 53 2.87 -5.09 -13.44
N ASP A 54 2.27 -5.95 -12.62
CA ASP A 54 0.82 -6.04 -12.47
C ASP A 54 0.23 -4.71 -11.97
N LYS A 55 0.85 -4.10 -10.95
CA LYS A 55 0.44 -2.79 -10.43
C LYS A 55 0.55 -1.69 -11.50
N ALA A 56 1.61 -1.71 -12.31
CA ALA A 56 1.78 -0.75 -13.39
C ALA A 56 0.75 -0.92 -14.52
N LEU A 57 0.42 -2.16 -14.89
CA LEU A 57 -0.64 -2.46 -15.86
C LEU A 57 -2.01 -2.02 -15.34
N GLY A 58 -2.32 -2.30 -14.06
CA GLY A 58 -3.55 -1.83 -13.41
C GLY A 58 -3.67 -0.30 -13.38
N ALA A 59 -2.55 0.42 -13.30
CA ALA A 59 -2.49 1.88 -13.41
C ALA A 59 -2.56 2.40 -14.87
N ASN A 60 -2.81 1.52 -15.86
CA ASN A 60 -2.82 1.84 -17.29
C ASN A 60 -1.48 2.40 -17.81
N MET A 61 -0.34 1.93 -17.28
CA MET A 61 0.98 2.23 -17.84
C MET A 61 1.20 1.44 -19.13
N LYS A 62 1.76 2.08 -20.16
CA LYS A 62 2.06 1.41 -21.43
C LYS A 62 3.16 0.37 -21.26
N ARG A 63 3.02 -0.78 -21.91
CA ARG A 63 3.99 -1.88 -21.83
C ARG A 63 5.42 -1.44 -22.18
N ASP A 64 5.60 -0.63 -23.23
CA ASP A 64 6.90 -0.04 -23.60
C ASP A 64 7.54 0.79 -22.47
N THR A 65 6.74 1.49 -21.65
CA THR A 65 7.25 2.23 -20.49
C THR A 65 7.72 1.29 -19.37
N ILE A 66 6.96 0.20 -19.14
CA ILE A 66 7.31 -0.84 -18.17
C ILE A 66 8.62 -1.52 -18.60
N ASP A 67 8.70 -1.99 -19.84
CA ASP A 67 9.86 -2.71 -20.37
C ASP A 67 11.13 -1.84 -20.31
N LYS A 68 11.03 -0.53 -20.61
CA LYS A 68 12.15 0.42 -20.45
C LYS A 68 12.61 0.59 -19.00
N ALA A 69 11.68 0.61 -18.05
CA ALA A 69 12.03 0.68 -16.63
C ALA A 69 12.76 -0.59 -16.17
N ILE A 70 12.28 -1.76 -16.61
CA ILE A 70 12.92 -3.06 -16.33
C ILE A 70 14.31 -3.12 -16.93
N GLN A 71 14.47 -2.75 -18.21
CA GLN A 71 15.76 -2.78 -18.90
C GLN A 71 16.79 -1.88 -18.21
N ARG A 72 16.37 -0.70 -17.74
CA ARG A 72 17.23 0.19 -16.95
C ARG A 72 17.67 -0.43 -15.62
N GLY A 73 16.75 -1.07 -14.88
CA GLY A 73 17.12 -1.76 -13.63
C GLY A 73 18.03 -2.96 -13.84
N ALA A 74 17.82 -3.72 -14.92
CA ALA A 74 18.59 -4.94 -15.22
C ALA A 74 19.95 -4.70 -15.89
N GLY A 75 20.12 -3.56 -16.59
CA GLY A 75 21.27 -3.30 -17.44
C GLY A 75 22.19 -2.15 -17.00
N ASP A 76 21.80 -1.34 -16.00
CA ASP A 76 22.52 -0.11 -15.66
C ASP A 76 23.18 -0.16 -14.28
N THR A 77 24.52 -0.13 -14.25
CA THR A 77 25.32 0.09 -13.03
C THR A 77 25.54 1.56 -12.68
N ASP A 78 25.20 2.49 -13.59
CA ASP A 78 25.40 3.94 -13.43
C ASP A 78 24.09 4.72 -13.17
N GLY A 79 22.95 4.02 -13.02
CA GLY A 79 21.68 4.62 -12.64
C GLY A 79 21.69 5.20 -11.22
N GLU A 80 20.80 6.16 -10.95
CA GLU A 80 20.56 6.72 -9.61
C GLU A 80 20.46 5.57 -8.58
N ASN A 81 21.39 5.58 -7.62
CA ASN A 81 21.43 4.58 -6.55
C ASN A 81 20.30 4.87 -5.56
N TYR A 82 19.08 4.47 -5.94
CA TYR A 82 17.96 4.43 -5.03
C TYR A 82 18.23 3.38 -3.94
N GLU A 83 18.15 3.82 -2.69
CA GLU A 83 18.13 2.95 -1.52
C GLU A 83 16.73 2.91 -0.91
N GLU A 84 16.40 1.77 -0.34
CA GLU A 84 15.19 1.57 0.44
C GLU A 84 15.41 2.11 1.85
N VAL A 85 14.52 3.01 2.26
CA VAL A 85 14.51 3.56 3.61
C VAL A 85 13.10 3.52 4.15
N THR A 86 12.94 2.99 5.35
CA THR A 86 11.68 3.06 6.07
C THR A 86 11.80 4.10 7.17
N TYR A 87 10.80 4.95 7.27
CA TYR A 87 10.65 5.92 8.35
C TYR A 87 9.43 5.55 9.19
N GLU A 88 9.59 5.71 10.49
CA GLU A 88 8.60 5.34 11.49
C GLU A 88 8.22 6.57 12.30
N GLY A 89 6.95 6.70 12.66
CA GLY A 89 6.51 7.83 13.46
C GLY A 89 5.10 7.69 13.98
N TYR A 90 4.68 8.72 14.71
CA TYR A 90 3.35 8.82 15.27
C TYR A 90 2.66 10.08 14.72
N GLY A 91 1.44 9.91 14.25
CA GLY A 91 0.52 10.99 13.90
C GLY A 91 -0.22 11.52 15.12
N ILE A 92 -1.28 12.29 14.87
CA ILE A 92 -2.19 12.76 15.92
C ILE A 92 -2.80 11.57 16.68
N ASN A 93 -3.14 11.77 17.95
CA ASN A 93 -3.76 10.74 18.81
C ASN A 93 -2.96 9.42 18.95
N GLY A 94 -1.67 9.43 18.62
CA GLY A 94 -0.82 8.25 18.73
C GLY A 94 -1.01 7.22 17.60
N VAL A 95 -1.61 7.62 16.48
CA VAL A 95 -1.68 6.79 15.27
C VAL A 95 -0.27 6.43 14.83
N ALA A 96 0.03 5.14 14.73
CA ALA A 96 1.27 4.65 14.17
C ALA A 96 1.31 4.90 12.65
N VAL A 97 2.44 5.38 12.14
CA VAL A 97 2.66 5.66 10.72
C VAL A 97 3.99 5.07 10.27
N LEU A 98 3.93 4.23 9.23
CA LEU A 98 5.09 3.64 8.57
C LEU A 98 5.19 4.22 7.15
N VAL A 99 6.34 4.77 6.79
CA VAL A 99 6.57 5.41 5.49
C VAL A 99 7.72 4.70 4.79
N GLU A 100 7.41 4.00 3.69
CA GLU A 100 8.42 3.36 2.85
C GLU A 100 8.87 4.31 1.75
N CYS A 101 10.18 4.47 1.59
CA CYS A 101 10.78 5.38 0.64
C CYS A 101 11.80 4.67 -0.28
N LEU A 102 11.87 5.14 -1.52
CA LEU A 102 12.97 4.89 -2.44
C LEU A 102 13.64 6.24 -2.75
N THR A 103 14.88 6.42 -2.31
CA THR A 103 15.56 7.72 -2.41
C THR A 103 17.03 7.57 -2.81
N ASP A 104 17.54 8.58 -3.52
CA ASP A 104 18.96 8.76 -3.81
C ASP A 104 19.66 9.67 -2.76
N ASN A 105 18.90 10.20 -1.79
CA ASN A 105 19.39 11.13 -0.78
C ASN A 105 18.58 11.06 0.52
N ARG A 106 19.02 10.21 1.47
CA ARG A 106 18.35 10.05 2.78
C ARG A 106 18.15 11.36 3.52
N ASN A 107 19.12 12.28 3.46
CA ASN A 107 19.09 13.51 4.23
C ASN A 107 17.97 14.45 3.75
N ARG A 108 17.74 14.52 2.44
CA ARG A 108 16.59 15.22 1.86
C ARG A 108 15.29 14.56 2.31
N THR A 109 15.18 13.25 2.08
CA THR A 109 13.94 12.51 2.36
C THR A 109 13.55 12.56 3.83
N VAL A 110 14.49 12.33 4.77
CA VAL A 110 14.18 12.39 6.20
C VAL A 110 13.77 13.80 6.64
N SER A 111 14.33 14.84 6.02
CA SER A 111 13.94 16.23 6.30
C SER A 111 12.50 16.49 5.84
N ASP A 112 12.14 16.05 4.64
CA ASP A 112 10.80 16.21 4.07
C ASP A 112 9.76 15.41 4.86
N VAL A 113 10.05 14.14 5.18
CA VAL A 113 9.20 13.28 6.02
C VAL A 113 9.02 13.90 7.41
N ARG A 114 10.12 14.32 8.06
CA ARG A 114 10.03 14.98 9.38
C ARG A 114 9.18 16.26 9.32
N HIS A 115 9.32 17.04 8.25
CA HIS A 115 8.50 18.23 8.05
C HIS A 115 7.01 17.88 7.93
N GLY A 116 6.68 16.83 7.17
CA GLY A 116 5.30 16.34 7.03
C GLY A 116 4.68 15.98 8.37
N PHE A 117 5.37 15.17 9.18
CA PHE A 117 4.93 14.85 10.55
C PHE A 117 4.73 16.11 11.40
N THR A 118 5.76 16.96 11.49
CA THR A 118 5.76 18.14 12.37
C THR A 118 4.63 19.11 12.02
N LYS A 119 4.38 19.34 10.73
CA LYS A 119 3.35 20.26 10.25
C LYS A 119 1.92 19.78 10.58
N ARG A 120 1.72 18.48 10.78
CA ARG A 120 0.41 17.85 11.05
C ARG A 120 0.25 17.32 12.47
N GLY A 121 1.09 17.80 13.38
CA GLY A 121 0.96 17.47 14.81
C GLY A 121 1.43 16.06 15.18
N GLY A 122 2.22 15.43 14.31
CA GLY A 122 2.91 14.18 14.59
C GLY A 122 4.41 14.37 14.80
N ASN A 123 5.11 13.25 15.01
CA ASN A 123 6.55 13.21 15.16
C ASN A 123 7.17 11.99 14.47
N LEU A 124 8.33 12.20 13.86
CA LEU A 124 9.18 11.12 13.40
C LEU A 124 9.78 10.41 14.63
N GLY A 125 9.69 9.09 14.66
CA GLY A 125 10.25 8.21 15.67
C GLY A 125 11.63 7.67 15.29
N THR A 126 12.03 6.61 15.98
CA THR A 126 13.23 5.82 15.69
C THR A 126 12.84 4.50 15.03
N ASP A 127 13.79 3.86 14.36
CA ASP A 127 13.62 2.52 13.81
C ASP A 127 13.12 1.54 14.89
N GLY A 128 12.12 0.74 14.55
CA GLY A 128 11.44 -0.21 15.44
C GLY A 128 10.38 0.39 16.38
N SER A 129 10.10 1.69 16.30
CA SER A 129 9.12 2.35 17.18
C SER A 129 7.67 1.98 16.88
N VAL A 130 7.34 1.65 15.63
CA VAL A 130 6.00 1.21 15.21
C VAL A 130 6.02 0.00 14.28
N ALA A 131 7.16 -0.36 13.68
CA ALA A 131 7.26 -1.45 12.71
C ALA A 131 6.69 -2.78 13.25
N TYR A 132 6.86 -3.06 14.55
CA TYR A 132 6.32 -4.26 15.19
C TYR A 132 4.78 -4.35 15.16
N LEU A 133 4.09 -3.23 14.93
CA LEU A 133 2.63 -3.20 14.82
C LEU A 133 2.16 -3.66 13.44
N PHE A 134 3.03 -3.63 12.42
CA PHE A 134 2.67 -3.88 11.03
C PHE A 134 3.20 -5.22 10.55
N THR A 135 2.36 -5.98 9.85
CA THR A 135 2.73 -7.24 9.21
C THR A 135 2.54 -7.12 7.70
N ARG A 136 3.58 -7.47 6.94
CA ARG A 136 3.50 -7.51 5.48
C ARG A 136 2.60 -8.68 5.06
N THR A 137 1.52 -8.36 4.38
CA THR A 137 0.40 -9.28 4.14
C THR A 137 -0.10 -9.11 2.71
N GLY A 138 -0.41 -10.21 2.02
CA GLY A 138 -1.22 -10.17 0.81
C GLY A 138 -2.68 -9.94 1.18
N GLN A 139 -3.33 -8.92 0.64
CA GLN A 139 -4.72 -8.59 0.90
C GLN A 139 -5.51 -8.60 -0.40
N ILE A 140 -6.55 -9.44 -0.46
CA ILE A 140 -7.45 -9.60 -1.60
C ILE A 140 -8.87 -9.22 -1.13
N SER A 141 -9.39 -8.12 -1.66
CA SER A 141 -10.64 -7.50 -1.21
C SER A 141 -11.78 -7.75 -2.18
N TYR A 142 -12.94 -8.10 -1.64
CA TYR A 142 -14.19 -8.36 -2.35
C TYR A 142 -15.29 -7.36 -1.93
N PRO A 143 -16.17 -6.96 -2.87
CA PRO A 143 -17.21 -5.96 -2.60
C PRO A 143 -18.31 -6.47 -1.67
N VAL A 144 -19.08 -5.53 -1.13
CA VAL A 144 -20.29 -5.83 -0.36
C VAL A 144 -21.28 -6.66 -1.21
N GLY A 145 -21.86 -7.69 -0.61
CA GLY A 145 -22.80 -8.60 -1.28
C GLY A 145 -22.13 -9.79 -1.96
N SER A 146 -20.82 -9.93 -1.82
CA SER A 146 -20.08 -11.16 -2.13
C SER A 146 -20.51 -12.31 -1.22
N ASP A 147 -20.49 -13.54 -1.73
CA ASP A 147 -20.90 -14.74 -0.99
C ASP A 147 -19.79 -15.15 -0.01
N GLU A 148 -19.98 -14.83 1.28
CA GLU A 148 -19.02 -15.08 2.37
C GLU A 148 -18.63 -16.55 2.48
N ASP A 149 -19.62 -17.45 2.49
CA ASP A 149 -19.39 -18.88 2.69
C ASP A 149 -18.54 -19.45 1.55
N GLN A 150 -18.85 -19.08 0.31
CA GLN A 150 -18.11 -19.56 -0.86
C GLN A 150 -16.70 -18.98 -0.95
N ILE A 151 -16.53 -17.68 -0.65
CA ILE A 151 -15.21 -17.04 -0.65
C ILE A 151 -14.34 -17.63 0.45
N MET A 152 -14.89 -17.87 1.63
CA MET A 152 -14.15 -18.47 2.73
C MET A 152 -13.67 -19.88 2.37
N GLU A 153 -14.53 -20.71 1.76
CA GLU A 153 -14.15 -22.05 1.31
C GLU A 153 -13.03 -22.00 0.26
N ALA A 154 -13.17 -21.14 -0.75
CA ALA A 154 -12.14 -20.99 -1.80
C ALA A 154 -10.83 -20.39 -1.26
N ALA A 155 -10.90 -19.46 -0.30
CA ALA A 155 -9.74 -18.85 0.34
C ALA A 155 -8.93 -19.88 1.15
N LEU A 156 -9.61 -20.78 1.86
CA LEU A 156 -8.95 -21.87 2.59
C LEU A 156 -8.21 -22.81 1.63
N GLU A 157 -8.82 -23.16 0.49
CA GLU A 157 -8.16 -23.97 -0.54
C GLU A 157 -6.98 -23.24 -1.20
N ALA A 158 -7.07 -21.91 -1.34
CA ALA A 158 -6.03 -21.05 -1.87
C ALA A 158 -4.88 -20.77 -0.89
N GLY A 159 -4.96 -21.24 0.36
CA GLY A 159 -3.92 -21.07 1.37
C GLY A 159 -3.96 -19.70 2.08
N ALA A 160 -5.14 -19.09 2.23
CA ALA A 160 -5.30 -17.88 3.02
C ALA A 160 -5.00 -18.10 4.51
N ASP A 161 -4.39 -17.10 5.13
CA ASP A 161 -4.12 -17.05 6.57
C ASP A 161 -5.37 -16.65 7.36
N ASP A 162 -6.19 -15.74 6.80
CA ASP A 162 -7.40 -15.24 7.46
C ASP A 162 -8.42 -14.73 6.43
N VAL A 163 -9.69 -14.67 6.84
CA VAL A 163 -10.79 -14.08 6.06
C VAL A 163 -11.55 -13.13 6.99
N VAL A 164 -11.49 -11.84 6.69
CA VAL A 164 -12.08 -10.78 7.51
C VAL A 164 -13.32 -10.23 6.82
N VAL A 165 -14.46 -10.35 7.49
CA VAL A 165 -15.70 -9.66 7.08
C VAL A 165 -15.76 -8.30 7.76
N ASN A 166 -15.79 -7.26 6.96
CA ASN A 166 -15.82 -5.88 7.41
C ASN A 166 -17.23 -5.46 7.86
N ASN A 167 -17.34 -4.36 8.60
CA ASN A 167 -18.62 -3.86 9.11
C ASN A 167 -19.61 -3.46 7.99
N ASP A 168 -19.10 -3.11 6.81
CA ASP A 168 -19.91 -2.80 5.62
C ASP A 168 -20.34 -4.06 4.83
N GLY A 169 -19.86 -5.24 5.23
CA GLY A 169 -20.10 -6.52 4.56
C GLY A 169 -19.15 -6.81 3.38
N SER A 170 -18.10 -6.01 3.19
CA SER A 170 -16.99 -6.37 2.29
C SER A 170 -16.11 -7.45 2.95
N ILE A 171 -15.38 -8.20 2.14
CA ILE A 171 -14.56 -9.34 2.61
C ILE A 171 -13.12 -9.12 2.21
N ASP A 172 -12.19 -9.27 3.15
CA ASP A 172 -10.75 -9.25 2.93
C ASP A 172 -10.17 -10.64 3.21
N VAL A 173 -9.59 -11.25 2.17
CA VAL A 173 -8.80 -12.47 2.29
C VAL A 173 -7.34 -12.08 2.50
N LEU A 174 -6.75 -12.54 3.60
CA LEU A 174 -5.37 -12.25 4.00
C LEU A 174 -4.48 -13.47 3.77
N THR A 175 -3.27 -13.25 3.27
CA THR A 175 -2.30 -14.30 2.95
C THR A 175 -0.90 -13.88 3.36
N ALA A 176 0.01 -14.85 3.46
CA ALA A 176 1.44 -14.58 3.43
C ALA A 176 1.76 -13.78 2.15
N TRP A 177 2.63 -12.77 2.26
CA TRP A 177 2.91 -11.89 1.13
C TRP A 177 3.65 -12.63 0.00
N GLU A 178 4.35 -13.72 0.31
CA GLU A 178 4.99 -14.62 -0.63
C GLU A 178 3.98 -15.41 -1.48
N ASP A 179 2.86 -15.81 -0.86
CA ASP A 179 1.82 -16.64 -1.47
C ASP A 179 0.70 -15.82 -2.13
N PHE A 180 0.75 -14.49 -2.01
CA PHE A 180 -0.26 -13.56 -2.49
C PHE A 180 -0.68 -13.80 -3.95
N LEU A 181 0.28 -13.96 -4.87
CA LEU A 181 -0.04 -14.12 -6.29
C LEU A 181 -0.70 -15.47 -6.57
N SER A 182 -0.20 -16.55 -5.98
CA SER A 182 -0.81 -17.88 -6.11
C SER A 182 -2.22 -17.91 -5.54
N ALA A 183 -2.45 -17.28 -4.38
CA ALA A 183 -3.77 -17.21 -3.77
C ALA A 183 -4.74 -16.38 -4.62
N LYS A 184 -4.29 -15.23 -5.13
CA LYS A 184 -5.08 -14.39 -6.06
C LYS A 184 -5.49 -15.16 -7.31
N ASP A 185 -4.54 -15.83 -7.94
CA ASP A 185 -4.80 -16.57 -9.18
C ASP A 185 -5.73 -17.77 -8.94
N ALA A 186 -5.61 -18.46 -7.80
CA ALA A 186 -6.50 -19.54 -7.40
C ALA A 186 -7.94 -19.06 -7.18
N LEU A 187 -8.13 -17.94 -6.48
CA LEU A 187 -9.45 -17.35 -6.25
C LEU A 187 -10.11 -16.89 -7.54
N ILE A 188 -9.36 -16.26 -8.46
CA ILE A 188 -9.86 -15.89 -9.79
C ILE A 188 -10.26 -17.14 -10.59
N ALA A 189 -9.44 -18.20 -10.54
CA ALA A 189 -9.74 -19.46 -11.23
C ALA A 189 -11.00 -20.16 -10.66
N ALA A 190 -11.28 -19.97 -9.37
CA ALA A 190 -12.50 -20.43 -8.71
C ALA A 190 -13.73 -19.57 -9.02
N GLY A 191 -13.57 -18.46 -9.77
CA GLY A 191 -14.65 -17.58 -10.19
C GLY A 191 -14.87 -16.36 -9.29
N PHE A 192 -13.99 -16.13 -8.31
CA PHE A 192 -14.05 -14.99 -7.41
C PHE A 192 -13.10 -13.88 -7.86
N GLU A 193 -13.59 -13.00 -8.73
CA GLU A 193 -12.85 -11.82 -9.17
C GLU A 193 -12.80 -10.77 -8.05
N PRO A 194 -11.61 -10.36 -7.55
CA PRO A 194 -11.51 -9.37 -6.50
C PRO A 194 -11.68 -7.94 -7.02
N ASP A 195 -12.20 -7.06 -6.17
CA ASP A 195 -12.27 -5.62 -6.45
C ASP A 195 -10.88 -4.97 -6.37
N SER A 196 -10.03 -5.47 -5.47
CA SER A 196 -8.63 -5.06 -5.36
C SER A 196 -7.78 -6.17 -4.77
N ALA A 197 -6.51 -6.26 -5.17
CA ALA A 197 -5.57 -7.22 -4.62
C ALA A 197 -4.17 -6.59 -4.57
N GLU A 198 -3.52 -6.57 -3.41
CA GLU A 198 -2.16 -6.06 -3.27
C GLU A 198 -1.40 -6.65 -2.07
N VAL A 199 -0.08 -6.55 -2.10
CA VAL A 199 0.75 -6.74 -0.91
C VAL A 199 0.85 -5.40 -0.18
N THR A 200 0.47 -5.40 1.10
CA THR A 200 0.40 -4.20 1.96
C THR A 200 0.91 -4.49 3.37
N MET A 201 0.91 -3.48 4.24
CA MET A 201 1.17 -3.63 5.67
C MET A 201 -0.15 -3.54 6.42
N VAL A 202 -0.49 -4.61 7.15
CA VAL A 202 -1.68 -4.67 8.01
C VAL A 202 -1.27 -4.43 9.46
N ALA A 203 -1.97 -3.51 10.13
CA ALA A 203 -1.71 -3.21 11.54
C ALA A 203 -2.41 -4.21 12.47
N SER A 204 -1.70 -4.67 13.49
CA SER A 204 -2.20 -5.60 14.53
C SER A 204 -3.17 -4.94 15.52
N THR A 205 -3.15 -3.62 15.63
CA THR A 205 -4.04 -2.82 16.48
C THR A 205 -4.42 -1.55 15.75
N THR A 206 -5.61 -1.02 16.00
CA THR A 206 -6.10 0.21 15.37
C THR A 206 -6.36 1.32 16.39
N VAL A 207 -6.38 2.57 15.90
CA VAL A 207 -6.70 3.78 16.69
C VAL A 207 -7.92 4.45 16.05
N VAL A 208 -9.05 4.39 16.74
CA VAL A 208 -10.29 5.05 16.31
C VAL A 208 -10.15 6.57 16.40
N LEU A 209 -10.51 7.27 15.33
CA LEU A 209 -10.39 8.72 15.22
C LEU A 209 -11.75 9.40 15.16
N ASP A 210 -11.82 10.58 15.78
CA ASP A 210 -12.88 11.55 15.54
C ASP A 210 -12.60 12.36 14.27
N LYS A 211 -13.49 13.29 13.92
CA LYS A 211 -13.36 14.14 12.74
C LYS A 211 -12.05 14.92 12.68
N ASP A 212 -11.65 15.56 13.77
CA ASP A 212 -10.43 16.37 13.82
C ASP A 212 -9.17 15.49 13.65
N GLY A 213 -9.17 14.31 14.29
CA GLY A 213 -8.12 13.31 14.09
C GLY A 213 -8.05 12.81 12.65
N ALA A 214 -9.21 12.50 12.06
CA ALA A 214 -9.35 12.03 10.69
C ALA A 214 -8.85 13.07 9.66
N GLU A 215 -9.25 14.34 9.79
CA GLU A 215 -8.79 15.43 8.91
C GLU A 215 -7.26 15.56 8.94
N LYS A 216 -6.66 15.50 10.13
CA LYS A 216 -5.22 15.65 10.31
C LYS A 216 -4.44 14.45 9.78
N ILE A 217 -4.91 13.23 10.03
CA ILE A 217 -4.22 12.03 9.54
C ILE A 217 -4.32 11.92 8.02
N ILE A 218 -5.48 12.24 7.42
CA ILE A 218 -5.65 12.27 5.96
C ILE A 218 -4.70 13.31 5.37
N ALA A 219 -4.64 14.51 5.94
CA ALA A 219 -3.72 15.55 5.48
C ALA A 219 -2.23 15.19 5.65
N LEU A 220 -1.88 14.38 6.64
CA LEU A 220 -0.53 13.84 6.81
C LEU A 220 -0.22 12.83 5.71
N VAL A 221 -1.10 11.84 5.51
CA VAL A 221 -0.95 10.81 4.47
C VAL A 221 -0.86 11.46 3.09
N ASP A 222 -1.76 12.39 2.76
CA ASP A 222 -1.73 13.12 1.49
C ASP A 222 -0.41 13.85 1.27
N ASN A 223 0.12 14.50 2.32
CA ASN A 223 1.40 15.20 2.22
C ASN A 223 2.57 14.24 2.00
N MET A 224 2.57 13.09 2.67
CA MET A 224 3.58 12.05 2.50
C MET A 224 3.50 11.43 1.10
N GLU A 225 2.31 11.08 0.63
CA GLU A 225 2.08 10.57 -0.72
C GLU A 225 2.47 11.59 -1.80
N ASP A 226 2.47 12.88 -1.48
CA ASP A 226 2.92 13.94 -2.38
C ASP A 226 4.45 14.06 -2.48
N LEU A 227 5.22 13.49 -1.56
CA LEU A 227 6.67 13.42 -1.64
C LEU A 227 7.09 12.40 -2.70
N ASP A 228 8.03 12.78 -3.56
CA ASP A 228 8.48 11.92 -4.64
C ASP A 228 9.15 10.65 -4.11
N ASP A 229 9.96 10.76 -3.07
CA ASP A 229 10.73 9.64 -2.51
C ASP A 229 9.84 8.61 -1.80
N VAL A 230 8.63 8.98 -1.37
CA VAL A 230 7.71 8.09 -0.64
C VAL A 230 7.02 7.14 -1.62
N GLN A 231 7.15 5.84 -1.39
CA GLN A 231 6.44 4.80 -2.14
C GLN A 231 5.08 4.50 -1.50
N ASN A 232 5.07 4.17 -0.21
CA ASN A 232 3.87 3.77 0.52
C ASN A 232 3.80 4.46 1.88
N VAL A 233 2.58 4.67 2.35
CA VAL A 233 2.28 5.20 3.68
C VAL A 233 1.24 4.28 4.30
N TYR A 234 1.59 3.69 5.44
CA TYR A 234 0.71 2.80 6.20
C TYR A 234 0.41 3.44 7.54
N THR A 235 -0.85 3.33 7.97
CA THR A 235 -1.28 3.81 9.27
C THR A 235 -2.12 2.75 9.95
N ASN A 236 -2.23 2.84 11.26
CA ASN A 236 -3.23 2.07 12.01
C ASN A 236 -4.47 2.90 12.38
N ALA A 237 -4.72 3.98 11.64
CA ALA A 237 -5.90 4.81 11.85
C ALA A 237 -7.16 4.05 11.45
N ASP A 238 -8.17 4.16 12.29
CA ASP A 238 -9.50 3.65 12.06
C ASP A 238 -10.47 4.83 12.07
N ILE A 239 -11.08 5.11 10.92
CA ILE A 239 -11.98 6.25 10.74
C ILE A 239 -13.37 5.69 10.50
N PRO A 240 -14.30 5.85 11.46
CA PRO A 240 -15.68 5.41 11.29
C PRO A 240 -16.37 6.02 10.06
N ASP A 241 -17.32 5.29 9.47
CA ASP A 241 -18.00 5.70 8.23
C ASP A 241 -18.81 7.00 8.39
N ASP A 242 -19.40 7.22 9.56
CA ASP A 242 -20.11 8.45 9.90
C ASP A 242 -19.14 9.65 9.96
N VAL A 243 -17.95 9.45 10.52
CA VAL A 243 -16.87 10.46 10.50
C VAL A 243 -16.40 10.73 9.07
N LEU A 244 -16.17 9.69 8.25
CA LEU A 244 -15.76 9.86 6.85
C LEU A 244 -16.82 10.62 6.03
N ALA A 245 -18.10 10.32 6.22
CA ALA A 245 -19.19 11.00 5.53
C ALA A 245 -19.25 12.51 5.83
N GLU A 246 -18.74 12.94 6.99
CA GLU A 246 -18.62 14.35 7.33
C GLU A 246 -17.45 15.10 6.66
N LEU A 247 -16.50 14.37 6.04
CA LEU A 247 -15.28 14.92 5.45
C LEU A 247 -15.41 15.28 3.96
N GLY A 248 -16.48 14.86 3.30
CA GLY A 248 -16.87 15.32 1.95
C GLY A 248 -16.39 14.46 0.80
#